data_AF-A0A9Q4HPD4-F1
#
_entry.id   AF-A0A9Q4HPD4-F1
#
_cell.length_a   1.000
_cell.length_b   1.000
_cell.length_c   1.000
_cell.angle_alpha   90.00
_cell.angle_beta   90.00
_cell.angle_gamma   90.00
#
_symmetry.space_group_name_H-M   'P 1'
#
loop_
_entity.id
_entity.type
_entity.pdbx_description
1 polymer ?
#
loop_
_entity_poly.entity_id
_entity_poly.type
_entity_poly.pdbx_seq_one_letter_code
_entity_poly.pdbx_strand_id
1 'polypeptide(L)'
;MIEENSILEFKQSYEEVYQIQIKDQESNTFIFRPIGREEYKQIVVLDLDLGDYQEMICSQCVLYPENYDFSKGRAGIGEVVAHAILDVSGLLQQQAPEMLEQFRTEMMQMDYQADCMIHEAFPEYSLEEISSWTLKKTMYYLSRAEWILQNLRGSQLTYLSEEEYQNQTSQVNQTPQIPNETQDKTYQNKSFEQQQSNTVAQSEEEVLAMLAGAGAKVTQPSTTMDEVKPELNWFSYMDELKGEFD
;
A
#
# COMPACT_ATOMS: atom_id res chain seq x y z
N MET A 1 -5.15 26.35 28.28
CA MET A 1 -4.05 25.38 28.46
C MET A 1 -4.65 24.02 28.13
N ILE A 2 -4.09 23.29 27.16
CA ILE A 2 -4.61 21.98 26.79
C ILE A 2 -4.20 21.00 27.88
N GLU A 3 -5.16 20.27 28.44
CA GLU A 3 -4.88 19.28 29.48
C GLU A 3 -4.35 17.98 28.84
N GLU A 4 -3.34 17.38 29.45
CA GLU A 4 -2.73 16.13 28.99
C GLU A 4 -3.76 15.00 28.82
N ASN A 5 -4.79 14.99 29.68
CA ASN A 5 -5.88 14.03 29.62
C ASN A 5 -6.69 14.11 28.32
N SER A 6 -6.96 15.32 27.82
CA SER A 6 -7.71 15.50 26.57
C SER A 6 -6.94 14.96 25.35
N ILE A 7 -5.61 15.08 25.36
CA ILE A 7 -4.76 14.52 24.28
C ILE A 7 -4.81 12.99 24.31
N LEU A 8 -4.79 12.39 25.51
CA LEU A 8 -4.91 10.94 25.67
C LEU A 8 -6.27 10.42 25.20
N GLU A 9 -7.36 11.14 25.51
CA GLU A 9 -8.71 10.80 25.05
C GLU A 9 -8.82 10.87 23.51
N PHE A 10 -8.21 11.87 22.88
CA PHE A 10 -8.18 11.97 21.42
C PHE A 10 -7.40 10.81 20.81
N LYS A 11 -6.25 10.43 21.37
CA LYS A 11 -5.46 9.28 20.88
C LYS A 11 -6.13 7.92 21.13
N GLN A 12 -7.02 7.82 22.11
CA GLN A 12 -7.82 6.61 22.31
C GLN A 12 -8.98 6.52 21.33
N SER A 13 -9.53 7.67 20.93
CA SER A 13 -10.69 7.75 20.03
C SER A 13 -10.29 7.72 18.56
N TYR A 14 -9.12 8.26 18.23
CA TYR A 14 -8.58 8.38 16.89
C TYR A 14 -7.17 7.80 16.86
N GLU A 15 -6.87 7.01 15.82
CA GLU A 15 -5.57 6.36 15.64
C GLU A 15 -4.43 7.37 15.53
N GLU A 16 -4.66 8.44 14.75
CA GLU A 16 -3.69 9.48 14.47
C GLU A 16 -4.22 10.87 14.84
N VAL A 17 -3.41 11.63 15.57
CA VAL A 17 -3.73 12.97 16.04
C VAL A 17 -2.51 13.87 15.90
N TYR A 18 -2.72 15.04 15.31
CA TYR A 18 -1.69 16.02 15.00
C TYR A 18 -1.98 17.36 15.68
N GLN A 19 -0.91 18.13 15.91
CA GLN A 19 -1.00 19.45 16.52
C GLN A 19 -0.29 20.47 15.64
N ILE A 20 -0.93 21.62 15.40
CA ILE A 20 -0.34 22.78 14.77
C ILE A 20 -0.51 24.02 15.65
N GLN A 21 0.53 24.84 15.74
CA GLN A 21 0.50 26.10 16.47
C GLN A 21 0.70 27.25 15.48
N ILE A 22 -0.29 28.13 15.36
CA ILE A 22 -0.26 29.24 14.41
C ILE A 22 0.13 30.52 15.16
N LYS A 23 1.41 30.90 15.05
CA LYS A 23 2.13 31.94 15.84
C LYS A 23 2.48 31.48 17.26
N ASP A 24 3.45 32.15 17.88
CA ASP A 24 3.97 31.90 19.25
C ASP A 24 2.97 32.21 20.39
N GLN A 25 1.66 32.22 20.11
CA GLN A 25 0.62 32.40 21.11
C GLN A 25 -0.15 31.10 21.27
N GLU A 26 -0.19 30.59 22.51
CA GLU A 26 -0.89 29.34 22.88
C GLU A 26 -2.38 29.33 22.46
N SER A 27 -3.00 30.51 22.30
CA SER A 27 -4.40 30.68 21.90
C SER A 27 -4.72 30.22 20.47
N ASN A 28 -3.70 29.93 19.64
CA ASN A 28 -3.87 29.49 18.26
C ASN A 28 -3.33 28.07 18.05
N THR A 29 -3.45 27.24 19.08
CA THR A 29 -3.12 25.81 18.99
C THR A 29 -4.34 25.06 18.48
N PHE A 30 -4.16 24.29 17.41
CA PHE A 30 -5.18 23.41 16.86
C PHE A 30 -4.71 21.97 16.97
N ILE A 31 -5.62 21.10 17.40
CA ILE A 31 -5.43 19.65 17.34
C ILE A 31 -6.42 19.11 16.33
N PHE A 32 -5.96 18.27 15.42
CA PHE A 32 -6.77 17.72 14.34
C PHE A 32 -6.37 16.28 14.06
N ARG A 33 -7.25 15.57 13.35
CA ARG A 33 -7.02 14.23 12.82
C ARG A 33 -6.94 14.27 11.29
N PRO A 34 -6.36 13.25 10.63
CA PRO A 34 -6.47 13.13 9.19
C PRO A 34 -7.94 12.94 8.78
N ILE A 35 -8.28 13.41 7.57
CA ILE A 35 -9.62 13.24 7.01
C ILE A 35 -9.75 11.84 6.42
N GLY A 36 -10.87 11.17 6.70
CA GLY A 36 -11.16 9.87 6.12
C GLY A 36 -11.50 9.96 4.63
N ARG A 37 -11.23 8.90 3.88
CA ARG A 37 -11.53 8.83 2.43
C ARG A 37 -13.00 9.11 2.10
N GLU A 38 -13.92 8.57 2.90
CA GLU A 38 -15.36 8.76 2.70
C GLU A 38 -15.81 10.19 3.02
N GLU A 39 -15.30 10.75 4.11
CA GLU A 39 -15.55 12.15 4.51
C GLU A 39 -15.07 13.12 3.43
N TYR A 40 -13.84 12.91 2.95
CA TYR A 40 -13.27 13.69 1.87
C TYR A 40 -14.12 13.64 0.60
N LYS A 41 -14.54 12.43 0.19
CA LYS A 41 -15.40 12.25 -0.99
C LYS A 41 -16.71 13.03 -0.87
N GLN A 42 -17.33 13.00 0.31
CA GLN A 42 -18.56 13.75 0.57
C GLN A 42 -18.36 15.26 0.42
N ILE A 43 -17.25 15.81 0.90
CA ILE A 43 -16.93 17.25 0.74
C ILE A 43 -16.73 17.61 -0.74
N VAL A 44 -15.97 16.80 -1.49
CA VAL A 44 -15.66 17.10 -2.90
C VAL A 44 -16.92 17.14 -3.76
N VAL A 45 -17.91 16.28 -3.48
CA VAL A 45 -19.19 16.22 -4.21
C VAL A 45 -20.05 17.48 -4.02
N LEU A 46 -19.85 18.24 -2.93
CA LEU A 46 -20.62 19.45 -2.65
C LEU A 46 -20.28 20.63 -3.57
N ASP A 47 -19.20 20.54 -4.36
CA ASP A 47 -18.72 21.58 -5.28
C ASP A 47 -18.66 22.98 -4.66
N LEU A 48 -18.14 23.04 -3.43
CA LEU A 48 -17.95 24.27 -2.66
C LEU A 48 -16.85 25.15 -3.28
N ASP A 49 -16.93 26.46 -3.05
CA ASP A 49 -15.83 27.35 -3.36
C ASP A 49 -14.58 27.03 -2.50
N LEU A 50 -13.42 27.59 -2.84
CA LEU A 50 -12.17 27.24 -2.16
C LEU A 50 -12.19 27.57 -0.66
N GLY A 51 -12.83 28.68 -0.27
CA GLY A 51 -12.90 29.09 1.13
C GLY A 51 -13.79 28.16 1.94
N ASP A 52 -15.03 27.97 1.48
CA ASP A 52 -16.01 27.08 2.10
C ASP A 52 -15.49 25.63 2.14
N TYR A 53 -14.77 25.18 1.11
CA TYR A 53 -14.12 23.87 1.09
C TYR A 53 -13.08 23.71 2.22
N GLN A 54 -12.19 24.70 2.40
CA GLN A 54 -11.18 24.68 3.46
C GLN A 54 -11.82 24.74 4.85
N GLU A 55 -12.85 25.57 5.02
CA GLU A 55 -13.60 25.68 6.26
C GLU A 55 -14.34 24.37 6.59
N MET A 56 -14.92 23.72 5.59
CA MET A 56 -15.59 22.43 5.74
C MET A 56 -14.62 21.35 6.21
N ILE A 57 -13.43 21.24 5.61
CA ILE A 57 -12.39 20.31 6.04
C ILE A 57 -12.00 20.55 7.50
N CYS A 58 -11.74 21.81 7.86
CA CYS A 58 -11.38 22.17 9.22
C CYS A 58 -12.50 21.81 10.22
N SER A 59 -13.75 22.08 9.86
CA SER A 59 -14.90 21.81 10.73
C SER A 59 -15.10 20.33 11.05
N GLN A 60 -14.71 19.43 10.14
CA GLN A 60 -14.85 17.99 10.35
C GLN A 60 -13.66 17.35 11.09
N CYS A 61 -12.47 17.92 10.93
CA CYS A 61 -11.22 17.27 11.34
C CYS A 61 -10.57 17.89 12.58
N VAL A 62 -10.93 19.13 12.93
CA VAL A 62 -10.38 19.83 14.10
C VAL A 62 -11.09 19.35 15.36
N LEU A 63 -10.30 18.78 16.28
CA LEU A 63 -10.75 18.27 17.58
C LEU A 63 -10.67 19.36 18.66
N TYR A 64 -9.69 20.25 18.56
CA TYR A 64 -9.50 21.35 19.49
C TYR A 64 -9.05 22.62 18.75
N PRO A 65 -9.56 23.82 19.12
CA PRO A 65 -10.63 24.03 20.10
C PRO A 65 -11.98 23.54 19.58
N GLU A 66 -12.80 22.98 20.47
CA GLU A 66 -14.13 22.47 20.12
C GLU A 66 -15.01 23.59 19.54
N ASN A 67 -15.77 23.26 18.49
CA ASN A 67 -16.71 24.18 17.84
C ASN A 67 -16.08 25.50 17.38
N TYR A 68 -14.81 25.48 16.96
CA TYR A 68 -14.18 26.65 16.36
C TYR A 68 -14.88 27.02 15.04
N ASP A 69 -15.35 28.25 14.96
CA ASP A 69 -16.02 28.77 13.77
C ASP A 69 -14.99 29.39 12.81
N PHE A 70 -14.59 28.61 11.80
CA PHE A 70 -13.62 29.04 10.78
C PHE A 70 -14.16 30.18 9.90
N SER A 71 -15.49 30.30 9.73
CA SER A 71 -16.13 31.35 8.92
C SER A 71 -16.04 32.75 9.55
N LYS A 72 -15.93 32.81 10.88
CA LYS A 72 -15.78 34.06 11.66
C LYS A 72 -14.36 34.28 12.15
N GLY A 73 -13.46 33.35 11.84
CA GLY A 73 -12.07 33.36 12.29
C GLY A 73 -11.22 34.43 11.59
N ARG A 74 -9.92 34.43 11.91
CA ARG A 74 -8.97 35.24 11.14
C ARG A 74 -8.73 34.56 9.79
N ALA A 75 -8.82 35.32 8.72
CA ALA A 75 -8.48 34.86 7.38
C ALA A 75 -7.08 34.21 7.34
N GLY A 76 -6.95 33.14 6.56
CA GLY A 76 -5.72 32.35 6.41
C GLY A 76 -5.51 31.28 7.48
N ILE A 77 -6.20 31.31 8.62
CA ILE A 77 -6.12 30.20 9.61
C ILE A 77 -6.73 28.93 9.02
N GLY A 78 -7.94 29.03 8.46
CA GLY A 78 -8.61 27.89 7.82
C GLY A 78 -7.79 27.30 6.67
N GLU A 79 -7.15 28.15 5.86
CA GLU A 79 -6.24 27.73 4.79
C GLU A 79 -5.06 26.91 5.33
N VAL A 80 -4.36 27.42 6.35
CA VAL A 80 -3.18 26.74 6.93
C VAL A 80 -3.57 25.42 7.59
N VAL A 81 -4.67 25.39 8.34
CA VAL A 81 -5.12 24.16 9.02
C VAL A 81 -5.65 23.14 8.01
N ALA A 82 -6.45 23.56 7.03
CA ALA A 82 -6.94 22.67 5.96
C ALA A 82 -5.78 22.09 5.16
N HIS A 83 -4.78 22.90 4.80
CA HIS A 83 -3.58 22.41 4.13
C HIS A 83 -2.85 21.37 4.98
N ALA A 84 -2.65 21.63 6.28
CA ALA A 84 -2.01 20.67 7.18
C ALA A 84 -2.80 19.35 7.29
N ILE A 85 -4.13 19.43 7.33
CA ILE A 85 -5.00 18.24 7.33
C ILE A 85 -4.82 17.46 6.02
N LEU A 86 -4.86 18.13 4.86
CA LEU A 86 -4.72 17.47 3.56
C LEU A 86 -3.33 16.82 3.39
N ASP A 87 -2.28 17.48 3.89
CA ASP A 87 -0.90 16.99 3.87
C ASP A 87 -0.76 15.68 4.67
N VAL A 88 -1.18 15.67 5.94
CA VAL A 88 -1.08 14.46 6.75
C VAL A 88 -2.02 13.35 6.27
N SER A 89 -3.10 13.71 5.57
CA SER A 89 -4.04 12.73 5.00
C SER A 89 -3.54 12.14 3.67
N GLY A 90 -2.39 12.59 3.15
CA GLY A 90 -1.84 12.12 1.88
C GLY A 90 -2.65 12.55 0.66
N LEU A 91 -3.37 13.67 0.77
CA LEU A 91 -4.28 14.20 -0.26
C LEU A 91 -3.70 15.41 -1.02
N LEU A 92 -2.46 15.82 -0.74
CA LEU A 92 -1.79 16.80 -1.60
C LEU A 92 -1.32 16.14 -2.90
N GLN A 93 -1.08 16.99 -3.89
CA GLN A 93 -0.65 16.57 -5.22
C GLN A 93 0.55 15.62 -5.15
N GLN A 94 0.45 14.49 -5.87
CA GLN A 94 1.47 13.43 -5.99
C GLN A 94 1.71 12.57 -4.73
N GLN A 95 1.16 12.90 -3.56
CA GLN A 95 1.36 12.09 -2.36
C GLN A 95 0.70 10.71 -2.45
N ALA A 96 -0.55 10.64 -2.88
CA ALA A 96 -1.28 9.38 -3.02
C ALA A 96 -0.58 8.38 -3.97
N PRO A 97 -0.17 8.75 -5.21
CA PRO A 97 0.53 7.82 -6.10
C PRO A 97 1.92 7.44 -5.58
N GLU A 98 2.65 8.35 -4.94
CA GLU A 98 3.95 8.04 -4.32
C GLU A 98 3.80 7.05 -3.17
N MET A 99 2.82 7.27 -2.30
CA MET A 99 2.50 6.37 -1.17
C MET A 99 2.07 4.99 -1.69
N LEU A 100 1.26 4.93 -2.74
CA LEU A 100 0.89 3.67 -3.37
C LEU A 100 2.10 2.93 -3.94
N GLU A 101 3.02 3.64 -4.59
CA GLU A 101 4.23 3.03 -5.15
C GLU A 101 5.18 2.54 -4.06
N GLN A 102 5.25 3.25 -2.92
CA GLN A 102 5.95 2.76 -1.73
C GLN A 102 5.35 1.42 -1.27
N PHE A 103 4.04 1.34 -1.06
CA PHE A 103 3.39 0.09 -0.63
C PHE A 103 3.52 -1.03 -1.67
N ARG A 104 3.53 -0.72 -2.97
CA ARG A 104 3.84 -1.72 -4.02
C ARG A 104 5.28 -2.23 -3.93
N THR A 105 6.22 -1.35 -3.61
CA THR A 105 7.63 -1.73 -3.41
C THR A 105 7.77 -2.63 -2.18
N GLU A 106 7.07 -2.32 -1.09
CA GLU A 106 7.02 -3.17 0.11
C GLU A 106 6.48 -4.57 -0.21
N MET A 107 5.45 -4.67 -1.07
CA MET A 107 4.93 -5.94 -1.57
C MET A 107 5.95 -6.79 -2.35
N MET A 108 7.15 -6.30 -2.67
CA MET A 108 8.23 -7.13 -3.22
C MET A 108 8.92 -7.98 -2.15
N GLN A 109 8.67 -7.72 -0.87
CA GLN A 109 9.21 -8.48 0.24
C GLN A 109 8.27 -9.64 0.63
N MET A 110 8.84 -10.81 0.90
CA MET A 110 8.08 -12.01 1.23
C MET A 110 7.22 -11.87 2.48
N ASP A 111 7.65 -11.07 3.46
CA ASP A 111 6.94 -10.92 4.72
C ASP A 111 5.58 -10.25 4.52
N TYR A 112 5.50 -9.19 3.70
CA TYR A 112 4.22 -8.54 3.35
C TYR A 112 3.36 -9.42 2.43
N GLN A 113 3.98 -10.19 1.54
CA GLN A 113 3.25 -11.15 0.70
C GLN A 113 2.64 -12.29 1.50
N ALA A 114 3.29 -12.72 2.59
CA ALA A 114 2.85 -13.83 3.41
C ALA A 114 1.44 -13.59 3.98
N ASP A 115 1.15 -12.35 4.39
CA ASP A 115 -0.17 -11.97 4.92
C ASP A 115 -1.25 -12.15 3.87
N CYS A 116 -1.01 -11.72 2.63
CA CYS A 116 -1.93 -11.91 1.51
C CYS A 116 -2.12 -13.39 1.17
N MET A 117 -1.04 -14.19 1.17
CA MET A 117 -1.12 -15.63 0.89
C MET A 117 -1.93 -16.37 1.96
N ILE A 118 -1.70 -16.03 3.23
CA ILE A 118 -2.44 -16.62 4.35
C ILE A 118 -3.91 -16.22 4.27
N HIS A 119 -4.22 -14.94 4.06
CA HIS A 119 -5.60 -14.48 3.94
C HIS A 119 -6.35 -15.17 2.80
N GLU A 120 -5.69 -15.37 1.65
CA GLU A 120 -6.26 -16.03 0.49
C GLU A 120 -6.55 -17.53 0.71
N ALA A 121 -5.77 -18.19 1.57
CA ALA A 121 -5.99 -19.57 1.98
C ALA A 121 -6.95 -19.71 3.19
N PHE A 122 -7.00 -18.69 4.05
CA PHE A 122 -7.79 -18.62 5.29
C PHE A 122 -8.53 -17.29 5.39
N PRO A 123 -9.67 -17.14 4.67
CA PRO A 123 -10.42 -15.88 4.63
C PRO A 123 -11.07 -15.48 5.97
N GLU A 124 -11.04 -16.37 6.96
CA GLU A 124 -11.56 -16.12 8.30
C GLU A 124 -10.73 -15.11 9.12
N TYR A 125 -9.45 -14.95 8.79
CA TYR A 125 -8.55 -14.02 9.45
C TYR A 125 -8.36 -12.77 8.60
N SER A 126 -8.51 -11.57 9.18
CA SER A 126 -8.21 -10.31 8.49
C SER A 126 -6.71 -10.10 8.35
N LEU A 127 -6.29 -9.28 7.38
CA LEU A 127 -4.88 -8.92 7.21
C LEU A 127 -4.29 -8.25 8.46
N GLU A 128 -5.07 -7.40 9.13
CA GLU A 128 -4.68 -6.77 10.41
C GLU A 128 -4.49 -7.80 11.53
N GLU A 129 -5.31 -8.86 11.57
CA GLU A 129 -5.13 -9.91 12.54
C GLU A 129 -3.83 -10.69 12.26
N ILE A 130 -3.59 -11.04 11.00
CA ILE A 130 -2.41 -11.83 10.58
C ILE A 130 -1.12 -11.05 10.86
N SER A 131 -1.08 -9.75 10.57
CA SER A 131 0.11 -8.91 10.79
C SER A 131 0.49 -8.79 12.28
N SER A 132 -0.49 -8.94 13.18
CA SER A 132 -0.26 -8.96 14.63
C SER A 132 0.30 -10.28 15.18
N TRP A 133 0.39 -11.34 14.36
CA TRP A 133 0.79 -12.66 14.81
C TRP A 133 2.29 -12.75 15.13
N THR A 134 2.62 -13.64 16.06
CA THR A 134 4.02 -14.03 16.28
C THR A 134 4.57 -14.74 15.05
N LEU A 135 5.84 -14.51 14.72
CA LEU A 135 6.55 -15.14 13.58
C LEU A 135 6.32 -16.65 13.46
N LYS A 136 6.34 -17.39 14.59
CA LYS A 136 6.11 -18.84 14.59
C LYS A 136 4.72 -19.23 14.08
N LYS A 137 3.70 -18.45 14.46
CA LYS A 137 2.31 -18.65 14.01
C LYS A 137 2.20 -18.30 12.52
N THR A 138 2.77 -17.18 12.09
CA THR A 138 2.80 -16.76 10.69
C THR A 138 3.43 -17.84 9.80
N MET A 139 4.62 -18.36 10.15
CA MET A 139 5.28 -19.42 9.38
C MET A 139 4.49 -20.73 9.34
N TYR A 140 3.80 -21.07 10.44
CA TYR A 140 2.93 -22.25 10.51
C TYR A 140 1.73 -22.14 9.55
N TYR A 141 1.11 -20.96 9.44
CA TYR A 141 -0.02 -20.74 8.52
C TYR A 141 0.46 -20.55 7.09
N LEU A 142 1.59 -19.88 6.86
CA LEU A 142 2.19 -19.70 5.54
C LEU A 142 2.49 -21.05 4.88
N SER A 143 3.13 -21.98 5.58
CA SER A 143 3.41 -23.33 5.03
C SER A 143 2.15 -24.10 4.61
N ARG A 144 1.01 -23.86 5.30
CA ARG A 144 -0.28 -24.44 4.92
C ARG A 144 -0.91 -23.69 3.76
N ALA A 145 -0.85 -22.36 3.77
CA ALA A 145 -1.35 -21.52 2.69
C ALA A 145 -0.65 -21.90 1.38
N GLU A 146 0.66 -22.04 1.37
CA GLU A 146 1.43 -22.55 0.23
C GLU A 146 0.90 -23.90 -0.27
N TRP A 147 0.72 -24.86 0.63
CA TRP A 147 0.22 -26.18 0.26
C TRP A 147 -1.22 -26.11 -0.29
N ILE A 148 -2.11 -25.35 0.33
CA ILE A 148 -3.51 -25.16 -0.10
C ILE A 148 -3.54 -24.48 -1.47
N LEU A 149 -2.79 -23.39 -1.65
CA LEU A 149 -2.77 -22.63 -2.89
C LEU A 149 -2.15 -23.44 -4.04
N GLN A 150 -1.16 -24.30 -3.78
CA GLN A 150 -0.53 -25.13 -4.80
C GLN A 150 -1.31 -26.42 -5.12
N ASN A 151 -1.90 -27.07 -4.12
CA ASN A 151 -2.46 -28.43 -4.27
C ASN A 151 -3.99 -28.46 -4.28
N LEU A 152 -4.67 -27.47 -3.70
CA LEU A 152 -6.13 -27.43 -3.64
C LEU A 152 -6.75 -26.44 -4.63
N ARG A 153 -6.03 -25.41 -5.11
CA ARG A 153 -6.54 -24.58 -6.21
C ARG A 153 -6.40 -25.31 -7.54
N GLY A 154 -7.50 -25.92 -7.97
CA GLY A 154 -7.65 -26.58 -9.28
C GLY A 154 -7.61 -28.10 -9.26
N SER A 155 -7.53 -28.75 -8.08
CA SER A 155 -7.61 -30.21 -7.99
C SER A 155 -9.06 -30.70 -7.92
N GLN A 156 -9.42 -31.62 -8.82
CA GLN A 156 -10.62 -32.42 -8.63
C GLN A 156 -10.37 -33.36 -7.46
N LEU A 157 -11.14 -33.23 -6.38
CA LEU A 157 -11.14 -34.19 -5.29
C LEU A 157 -11.70 -35.51 -5.82
N THR A 158 -10.82 -36.40 -6.26
CA THR A 158 -11.18 -37.79 -6.55
C THR A 158 -11.27 -38.51 -5.22
N TYR A 159 -12.50 -38.70 -4.73
CA TYR A 159 -12.75 -39.59 -3.61
C TYR A 159 -12.50 -41.02 -4.08
N LEU A 160 -11.41 -41.63 -3.61
CA LEU A 160 -11.22 -43.07 -3.73
C LEU A 160 -12.28 -43.76 -2.88
N SER A 161 -13.02 -44.69 -3.48
CA SER A 161 -13.90 -45.57 -2.74
C SER A 161 -13.09 -46.45 -1.77
N GLU A 162 -13.67 -46.87 -0.65
CA GLU A 162 -13.00 -47.76 0.33
C GLU A 162 -12.43 -49.04 -0.33
N GLU A 163 -13.04 -49.49 -1.43
CA GLU A 163 -12.60 -50.64 -2.22
C GLU A 163 -11.28 -50.39 -2.97
N GLU A 164 -11.02 -49.16 -3.42
CA GLU A 164 -9.79 -48.78 -4.13
C GLU A 164 -8.58 -48.62 -3.19
N TYR A 165 -8.83 -48.23 -1.93
CA TYR A 165 -7.79 -48.07 -0.91
C TYR A 165 -7.22 -49.43 -0.43
N GLN A 166 -8.06 -50.47 -0.37
CA GLN A 166 -7.64 -51.82 0.01
C GLN A 166 -6.83 -52.53 -1.09
N ASN A 167 -7.08 -52.20 -2.36
CA ASN A 167 -6.34 -52.76 -3.48
C ASN A 167 -4.92 -52.21 -3.60
N GLN A 168 -4.67 -50.95 -3.21
CA GLN A 168 -3.32 -50.37 -3.22
C GLN A 168 -2.42 -50.88 -2.09
N THR A 169 -2.99 -51.17 -0.91
CA THR A 169 -2.22 -51.70 0.24
C THR A 169 -1.82 -53.17 0.05
N SER A 170 -2.52 -53.91 -0.81
CA SER A 170 -2.26 -55.33 -1.07
C SER A 170 -1.07 -55.62 -2.01
N GLN A 171 -0.51 -54.61 -2.70
CA GLN A 171 0.59 -54.81 -3.66
C GLN A 171 2.00 -54.51 -3.11
N VAL A 172 2.15 -53.97 -1.89
CA VAL A 172 3.47 -53.53 -1.36
C VAL A 172 4.19 -54.61 -0.53
N ASN A 173 3.56 -55.76 -0.23
CA ASN A 173 4.14 -56.80 0.64
C ASN A 173 4.72 -58.02 -0.09
N GLN A 174 5.60 -57.83 -1.07
CA GLN A 174 6.53 -58.88 -1.51
C GLN A 174 7.94 -58.33 -1.76
N THR A 175 8.84 -58.52 -0.79
CA THR A 175 10.30 -58.62 -1.01
C THR A 175 10.63 -60.10 -1.31
N PRO A 176 11.75 -60.49 -2.00
CA PRO A 176 13.11 -60.14 -1.55
C PRO A 176 14.29 -60.11 -2.59
N GLN A 177 15.44 -59.60 -2.12
CA GLN A 177 16.85 -60.02 -2.36
C GLN A 177 17.86 -59.05 -3.03
N ILE A 178 19.04 -59.00 -2.39
CA ILE A 178 20.31 -58.32 -2.71
C ILE A 178 21.23 -59.29 -3.49
N PRO A 179 22.07 -58.83 -4.43
CA PRO A 179 23.52 -59.10 -4.32
C PRO A 179 24.47 -57.94 -4.74
N ASN A 180 25.72 -58.10 -4.28
CA ASN A 180 26.87 -57.18 -4.19
C ASN A 180 27.50 -56.60 -5.48
N GLU A 181 28.13 -55.44 -5.27
CA GLU A 181 29.41 -54.88 -5.78
C GLU A 181 29.91 -55.20 -7.21
N THR A 182 30.30 -54.17 -7.97
CA THR A 182 31.71 -53.91 -8.36
C THR A 182 31.93 -52.45 -8.80
N GLN A 183 33.12 -51.94 -8.48
CA GLN A 183 33.70 -50.63 -8.80
C GLN A 183 33.99 -50.47 -10.31
N ASP A 184 33.94 -49.24 -10.83
CA ASP A 184 35.12 -48.70 -11.53
C ASP A 184 35.15 -47.16 -11.65
N LYS A 185 36.36 -46.62 -11.56
CA LYS A 185 36.73 -45.20 -11.63
C LYS A 185 37.17 -44.83 -13.06
N THR A 186 36.93 -43.59 -13.50
CA THR A 186 37.84 -42.79 -14.36
C THR A 186 37.25 -41.38 -14.55
N TYR A 187 37.75 -40.34 -13.87
CA TYR A 187 38.88 -39.44 -14.17
C TYR A 187 38.70 -38.48 -15.38
N GLN A 188 38.68 -37.18 -15.06
CA GLN A 188 39.39 -36.03 -15.69
C GLN A 188 38.87 -35.46 -17.03
N ASN A 189 39.06 -34.19 -17.41
CA ASN A 189 39.38 -32.87 -16.82
C ASN A 189 39.43 -31.88 -18.02
N LYS A 190 39.15 -30.57 -17.80
CA LYS A 190 39.68 -29.35 -18.49
C LYS A 190 39.70 -29.27 -20.04
N SER A 191 39.26 -28.18 -20.70
CA SER A 191 39.96 -26.87 -20.91
C SER A 191 39.05 -25.98 -21.81
N PHE A 192 38.88 -24.66 -21.57
CA PHE A 192 39.48 -23.50 -22.30
C PHE A 192 39.53 -23.65 -23.86
N GLU A 193 39.16 -22.71 -24.76
CA GLU A 193 39.22 -21.24 -24.78
C GLU A 193 38.52 -20.65 -26.06
N GLN A 194 38.17 -19.36 -25.98
CA GLN A 194 37.81 -18.28 -26.96
C GLN A 194 37.78 -18.46 -28.50
N GLN A 195 36.84 -17.75 -29.16
CA GLN A 195 37.15 -16.69 -30.17
C GLN A 195 35.94 -15.80 -30.58
N GLN A 196 36.26 -14.58 -31.04
CA GLN A 196 35.47 -13.34 -31.20
C GLN A 196 34.71 -13.19 -32.54
N SER A 197 33.73 -12.28 -32.61
CA SER A 197 33.66 -11.23 -33.66
C SER A 197 32.72 -10.05 -33.31
N ASN A 198 33.10 -8.86 -33.78
CA ASN A 198 32.59 -7.49 -33.54
C ASN A 198 31.26 -7.14 -34.25
N THR A 199 30.47 -6.20 -33.68
CA THR A 199 29.99 -4.97 -34.40
C THR A 199 29.40 -3.87 -33.48
N VAL A 200 30.09 -2.72 -33.47
CA VAL A 200 29.73 -1.27 -33.42
C VAL A 200 28.50 -0.75 -32.64
N ALA A 201 28.81 0.24 -31.79
CA ALA A 201 27.94 1.12 -31.01
C ALA A 201 27.56 2.43 -31.72
N GLN A 202 26.40 3.02 -31.37
CA GLN A 202 26.16 4.48 -31.33
C GLN A 202 25.23 4.79 -30.13
N SER A 203 25.64 5.72 -29.28
CA SER A 203 25.12 6.01 -27.95
C SER A 203 24.24 7.28 -27.91
N GLU A 204 23.22 7.23 -27.05
CA GLU A 204 22.11 8.18 -26.81
C GLU A 204 22.51 9.60 -26.37
N GLU A 205 23.81 9.88 -26.28
CA GLU A 205 24.36 11.11 -25.70
C GLU A 205 24.26 12.33 -26.65
N GLU A 206 24.05 12.08 -27.94
CA GLU A 206 23.90 13.14 -28.96
C GLU A 206 22.44 13.66 -29.07
N VAL A 207 21.45 12.90 -28.57
CA VAL A 207 20.02 13.29 -28.61
C VAL A 207 19.64 14.20 -27.44
N LEU A 208 20.30 14.03 -26.28
CA LEU A 208 19.98 14.78 -25.05
C LEU A 208 20.44 16.24 -25.08
N ALA A 209 21.41 16.58 -25.93
CA ALA A 209 21.96 17.93 -26.03
C ALA A 209 21.07 18.93 -26.79
N MET A 210 19.99 18.48 -27.46
CA MET A 210 19.08 19.35 -28.23
C MET A 210 17.86 19.89 -27.45
N LEU A 211 17.61 19.44 -26.21
CA LEU A 211 16.40 19.81 -25.43
C LEU A 211 16.65 20.82 -24.29
N ALA A 212 17.91 21.14 -23.98
CA ALA A 212 18.26 21.98 -22.82
C ALA A 212 18.44 23.47 -23.16
N GLY A 213 17.52 24.06 -23.92
CA GLY A 213 17.65 25.44 -24.37
C GLY A 213 16.34 26.23 -24.46
N ALA A 214 15.77 26.63 -23.31
CA ALA A 214 15.18 27.97 -23.12
C ALA A 214 14.47 28.15 -21.76
N GLY A 215 14.99 29.06 -20.94
CA GLY A 215 14.17 30.10 -20.30
C GLY A 215 13.49 29.77 -18.97
N ALA A 216 14.20 30.00 -17.87
CA ALA A 216 13.64 30.11 -16.53
C ALA A 216 12.54 31.20 -16.47
N LYS A 217 11.37 30.86 -15.93
CA LYS A 217 10.30 31.80 -15.61
C LYS A 217 9.90 31.61 -14.14
N VAL A 218 9.95 32.70 -13.40
CA VAL A 218 9.64 32.82 -11.98
C VAL A 218 8.16 32.50 -11.74
N THR A 219 7.89 31.59 -10.80
CA THR A 219 6.55 31.13 -10.41
C THR A 219 5.80 32.22 -9.64
N GLN A 220 4.60 32.59 -10.11
CA GLN A 220 3.60 33.31 -9.32
C GLN A 220 2.84 32.31 -8.44
N PRO A 221 2.35 32.69 -7.25
CA PRO A 221 1.50 31.81 -6.46
C PRO A 221 0.16 31.61 -7.20
N SER A 222 -0.11 30.37 -7.57
CA SER A 222 -1.26 29.93 -8.34
C SER A 222 -2.49 29.78 -7.44
N THR A 223 -3.56 30.49 -7.79
CA THR A 223 -4.88 30.42 -7.13
C THR A 223 -5.87 29.66 -8.01
N THR A 224 -5.46 28.50 -8.55
CA THR A 224 -6.25 27.73 -9.51
C THR A 224 -6.80 26.48 -8.83
N MET A 225 -8.12 26.31 -8.86
CA MET A 225 -8.82 25.21 -8.18
C MET A 225 -8.35 23.81 -8.63
N ASP A 226 -7.84 23.71 -9.87
CA ASP A 226 -7.30 22.48 -10.46
C ASP A 226 -6.01 21.98 -9.78
N GLU A 227 -5.25 22.87 -9.13
CA GLU A 227 -4.06 22.48 -8.36
C GLU A 227 -4.41 21.98 -6.94
N VAL A 228 -5.60 22.31 -6.45
CA VAL A 228 -6.08 21.95 -5.10
C VAL A 228 -6.85 20.63 -5.10
N LYS A 229 -7.36 20.17 -6.25
CA LYS A 229 -8.13 18.92 -6.39
C LYS A 229 -7.54 17.95 -7.44
N PRO A 230 -6.25 17.58 -7.37
CA PRO A 230 -5.62 16.67 -8.35
C PRO A 230 -6.20 15.25 -8.33
N GLU A 231 -6.84 14.85 -7.23
CA GLU A 231 -7.32 13.48 -6.97
C GLU A 231 -8.63 13.10 -7.69
N LEU A 232 -9.31 14.05 -8.38
CA LEU A 232 -10.52 13.74 -9.14
C LEU A 232 -10.30 12.70 -10.25
N ASN A 233 -9.07 12.62 -10.80
CA ASN A 233 -8.70 11.60 -11.79
C ASN A 233 -8.52 10.19 -11.20
N TRP A 234 -8.25 10.09 -9.89
CA TRP A 234 -8.13 8.81 -9.19
C TRP A 234 -9.51 8.19 -8.91
N PHE A 235 -10.48 9.03 -8.53
CA PHE A 235 -11.84 8.58 -8.26
C PHE A 235 -12.60 8.16 -9.52
N SER A 236 -12.36 8.81 -10.67
CA SER A 236 -12.93 8.40 -11.95
C SER A 236 -12.45 7.00 -12.37
N TYR A 237 -11.20 6.65 -12.08
CA TYR A 237 -10.64 5.32 -12.39
C TYR A 237 -11.28 4.19 -11.56
N MET A 238 -11.70 4.49 -10.32
CA MET A 238 -12.39 3.53 -9.45
C MET A 238 -13.86 3.31 -9.84
N ASP A 239 -14.54 4.31 -10.38
CA ASP A 239 -15.90 4.14 -10.92
C ASP A 239 -15.88 3.47 -12.31
N GLU A 240 -14.84 3.63 -13.12
CA GLU A 240 -14.63 2.84 -14.36
C GLU A 240 -14.37 1.35 -14.08
N LEU A 241 -13.71 1.01 -12.96
CA LEU A 241 -13.50 -0.38 -12.52
C LEU A 241 -14.77 -1.07 -12.01
N LYS A 242 -15.88 -0.33 -11.82
CA LYS A 242 -17.20 -0.89 -11.51
C LYS A 242 -18.04 -1.19 -12.77
N GLY A 243 -17.45 -1.10 -13.96
CA GLY A 243 -18.10 -1.41 -15.23
C GLY A 243 -18.47 -2.89 -15.42
N GLU A 244 -19.77 -3.13 -15.54
CA GLU A 244 -20.47 -4.29 -16.15
C GLU A 244 -19.96 -5.70 -15.79
N PHE A 245 -20.36 -6.19 -14.61
CA PHE A 245 -20.74 -7.60 -14.48
C PHE A 245 -22.26 -7.68 -14.66
N ASP A 246 -22.69 -7.95 -15.89
CA ASP A 246 -24.02 -8.52 -16.20
C ASP A 246 -23.83 -10.01 -16.54
#